data_AF-A0A2V9YX24-F1
#
_entry.id   AF-A0A2V9YX24-F1
#
_cell.length_a   1.000
_cell.length_b   1.000
_cell.length_c   1.000
_cell.angle_alpha   90.00
_cell.angle_beta   90.00
_cell.angle_gamma   90.00
#
_symmetry.space_group_name_H-M   'P 1'
#
loop_
_entity.id
_entity.type
_entity.pdbx_description
1 polymer ?
#
loop_
_entity_poly.entity_id
_entity_poly.type
_entity_poly.pdbx_seq_one_letter_code
_entity_poly.pdbx_strand_id
1 'polypeptide(L)'
;MDDWKKLEHELSAWPSISTHAHRFGGREFRFGSAEVGHIHRGGIVDIPFPRSVHDILLADGLAEEHRWVPNSGWITFHIRREEDLKHALWLMRVSYLRYALKAASDPHALLRQESEELRLSPQLKSLLENFIPSKAKQIPREPLPA
;
A
#
# COMPACT_ATOMS: atom_id res chain seq x y z
N MET A 1 -19.83 -4.22 14.54
CA MET A 1 -18.45 -4.00 15.01
C MET A 1 -17.82 -2.97 14.09
N ASP A 2 -17.27 -1.89 14.63
CA ASP A 2 -16.73 -0.75 13.86
C ASP A 2 -15.25 -0.96 13.49
N ASP A 3 -14.85 -2.19 13.12
CA ASP A 3 -13.43 -2.53 12.92
C ASP A 3 -12.78 -1.73 11.78
N TRP A 4 -13.59 -1.28 10.82
CA TRP A 4 -13.14 -0.35 9.77
C TRP A 4 -12.71 1.01 10.32
N LYS A 5 -13.25 1.47 11.46
CA LYS A 5 -12.79 2.69 12.15
C LYS A 5 -11.47 2.47 12.88
N LYS A 6 -11.22 1.27 13.41
CA LYS A 6 -9.91 0.89 13.95
C LYS A 6 -8.86 0.94 12.84
N LEU A 7 -9.17 0.37 11.67
CA LEU A 7 -8.28 0.44 10.51
C LEU A 7 -7.98 1.90 10.13
N GLU A 8 -9.01 2.74 10.05
CA GLU A 8 -8.82 4.17 9.77
C GLU A 8 -7.90 4.86 10.79
N HIS A 9 -8.12 4.59 12.08
CA HIS A 9 -7.32 5.15 13.15
C HIS A 9 -5.84 4.75 13.03
N GLU A 10 -5.57 3.46 12.88
CA GLU A 10 -4.21 2.92 12.73
C GLU A 10 -3.49 3.51 11.51
N LEU A 11 -4.16 3.55 10.34
CA LEU A 11 -3.58 4.09 9.12
C LEU A 11 -3.28 5.59 9.22
N SER A 12 -4.14 6.34 9.91
CA SER A 12 -3.95 7.78 10.11
C SER A 12 -2.72 8.12 10.96
N ALA A 13 -2.22 7.17 11.75
CA ALA A 13 -1.03 7.33 12.57
C ALA A 13 0.28 7.02 11.80
N TRP A 14 0.20 6.48 10.58
CA TRP A 14 1.40 6.13 9.83
C TRP A 14 2.14 7.38 9.33
N PRO A 15 3.48 7.38 9.36
CA PRO A 15 4.27 8.52 8.89
C PRO A 15 3.92 8.88 7.45
N SER A 16 3.71 10.18 7.20
CA SER A 16 3.39 10.74 5.88
C SER A 16 2.06 10.31 5.26
N ILE A 17 1.17 9.66 6.02
CA ILE A 17 -0.22 9.44 5.61
C ILE A 17 -1.06 10.68 5.88
N SER A 18 -1.83 11.08 4.86
CA SER A 18 -2.95 12.01 4.99
C SER A 18 -4.26 11.27 4.70
N THR A 19 -5.32 11.64 5.40
CA THR A 19 -6.63 10.99 5.25
C THR A 19 -7.66 11.95 4.67
N HIS A 20 -8.40 11.49 3.65
CA HIS A 20 -9.36 12.29 2.89
C HIS A 20 -10.71 11.59 2.82
N ALA A 21 -11.77 12.33 2.50
CA ALA A 21 -13.05 11.73 2.17
C ALA A 21 -12.97 11.09 0.78
N HIS A 22 -13.42 9.85 0.64
CA HIS A 22 -13.45 9.18 -0.66
C HIS A 22 -14.76 9.50 -1.40
N ARG A 23 -14.68 9.73 -2.72
CA ARG A 23 -15.81 10.19 -3.54
C ARG A 23 -17.02 9.24 -3.59
N PHE A 24 -16.80 7.96 -3.31
CA PHE A 24 -17.85 6.93 -3.28
C PHE A 24 -18.29 6.59 -1.84
N GLY A 25 -17.97 7.47 -0.89
CA GLY A 25 -18.11 7.19 0.53
C GLY A 25 -16.88 6.44 1.07
N GLY A 26 -16.63 6.62 2.37
CA GLY A 26 -15.45 6.05 3.02
C GLY A 26 -14.28 7.03 3.17
N ARG A 27 -13.09 6.49 3.38
CA ARG A 27 -11.85 7.24 3.64
C ARG A 27 -10.72 6.76 2.75
N GLU A 28 -10.03 7.71 2.14
CA GLU A 28 -8.85 7.50 1.30
C GLU A 28 -7.60 7.88 2.08
N PHE A 29 -6.56 7.05 1.98
CA PHE A 29 -5.27 7.26 2.63
C PHE A 29 -4.19 7.50 1.56
N ARG A 30 -3.45 8.61 1.70
CA ARG A 30 -2.47 9.03 0.70
C ARG A 30 -1.11 9.26 1.32
N PHE A 31 -0.07 8.76 0.66
CA PHE A 31 1.32 9.12 0.91
C PHE A 31 1.69 10.26 -0.04
N GLY A 32 1.75 11.49 0.48
CA GLY A 32 1.82 12.68 -0.37
C GLY A 32 0.62 12.75 -1.32
N SER A 33 0.86 12.75 -2.63
CA SER A 33 -0.20 12.72 -3.65
C SER A 33 -0.62 11.32 -4.09
N ALA A 34 0.08 10.27 -3.66
CA ALA A 34 -0.17 8.90 -4.12
C ALA A 34 -1.14 8.16 -3.20
N GLU A 35 -2.15 7.51 -3.78
CA GLU A 35 -3.10 6.70 -3.03
C GLU A 35 -2.43 5.39 -2.56
N VAL A 36 -2.53 5.16 -1.25
CA VAL A 36 -2.11 3.91 -0.61
C VAL A 36 -3.26 2.92 -0.63
N GLY A 37 -4.49 3.39 -0.45
CA GLY A 37 -5.72 2.62 -0.54
C GLY A 37 -6.86 3.39 0.12
N HIS A 38 -8.06 2.82 0.07
CA HIS A 38 -9.21 3.40 0.72
C HIS A 38 -10.12 2.34 1.33
N ILE A 39 -10.96 2.78 2.26
CA ILE A 39 -11.90 1.94 2.97
C ILE A 39 -13.30 2.52 2.85
N HIS A 40 -14.26 1.70 2.43
CA HIS A 40 -15.68 2.06 2.40
C HIS A 40 -16.34 1.77 3.75
N ARG A 41 -17.47 2.43 3.98
CA ARG A 41 -18.35 2.09 5.12
C ARG A 41 -18.81 0.64 4.94
N GLY A 42 -18.59 -0.20 5.95
CA GLY A 42 -18.90 -1.64 5.89
C GLY A 42 -17.68 -2.55 5.71
N GLY A 43 -16.46 -2.02 5.71
CA GLY A 43 -15.24 -2.83 5.81
C GLY A 43 -14.70 -3.37 4.49
N ILE A 44 -15.10 -2.78 3.36
CA ILE A 44 -14.49 -3.05 2.06
C ILE A 44 -13.24 -2.18 1.93
N VAL A 45 -12.09 -2.79 1.69
CA VAL A 45 -10.79 -2.13 1.54
C VAL A 45 -10.33 -2.35 0.11
N ASP A 46 -10.13 -1.26 -0.63
CA ASP A 46 -9.65 -1.30 -2.01
C ASP A 46 -8.27 -0.67 -2.09
N ILE A 47 -7.35 -1.37 -2.76
CA ILE A 47 -5.92 -1.02 -2.72
C ILE A 47 -5.33 -1.07 -4.13
N PRO A 48 -4.74 0.04 -4.63
CA PRO A 48 -4.09 0.06 -5.93
C PRO A 48 -2.66 -0.50 -5.83
N PHE A 49 -2.39 -1.60 -6.52
CA PHE A 49 -1.06 -2.20 -6.64
C PHE A 49 -0.51 -2.15 -8.08
N PRO A 50 0.82 -2.17 -8.26
CA PRO A 50 1.44 -2.52 -9.53
C PRO A 50 1.08 -3.96 -9.91
N ARG A 51 0.94 -4.22 -11.21
CA ARG A 51 0.40 -5.50 -11.70
C ARG A 51 1.12 -6.73 -11.15
N SER A 52 2.45 -6.70 -11.05
CA SER A 52 3.24 -7.81 -10.50
C SER A 52 2.93 -8.12 -9.03
N VAL A 53 2.66 -7.10 -8.20
CA VAL A 53 2.29 -7.29 -6.79
C VAL A 53 0.86 -7.79 -6.70
N HIS A 54 -0.05 -7.17 -7.45
CA HIS A 54 -1.44 -7.58 -7.57
C HIS A 54 -1.57 -9.08 -7.89
N ASP A 55 -0.87 -9.55 -8.93
CA ASP A 55 -1.01 -10.93 -9.42
C ASP A 55 -0.56 -11.96 -8.38
N ILE A 56 0.48 -11.67 -7.60
CA ILE A 56 0.91 -12.53 -6.49
C ILE A 56 -0.13 -12.54 -5.36
N LEU A 57 -0.65 -11.36 -4.98
CA LEU A 57 -1.65 -11.28 -3.91
C LEU A 57 -2.91 -12.09 -4.23
N LEU A 58 -3.34 -12.10 -5.50
CA LEU A 58 -4.49 -12.91 -5.94
C LEU A 58 -4.13 -14.40 -6.03
N ALA A 59 -2.97 -14.74 -6.61
CA ALA A 59 -2.54 -16.13 -6.76
C ALA A 59 -2.39 -16.84 -5.40
N ASP A 60 -1.91 -16.12 -4.38
CA ASP A 60 -1.74 -16.63 -3.02
C ASP A 60 -3.04 -16.57 -2.19
N GLY A 61 -4.15 -16.08 -2.77
CA GLY A 61 -5.43 -15.95 -2.07
C GLY A 61 -5.43 -14.91 -0.95
N LEU A 62 -4.50 -13.94 -1.01
CA LEU A 62 -4.35 -12.87 -0.02
C LEU A 62 -5.31 -11.70 -0.27
N ALA A 63 -5.86 -11.57 -1.47
CA ALA A 63 -6.88 -10.57 -1.79
C ALA A 63 -7.78 -11.03 -2.94
N GLU A 64 -8.91 -10.36 -3.12
CA GLU A 64 -9.85 -10.61 -4.21
C GLU A 64 -9.60 -9.62 -5.36
N GLU A 65 -9.90 -10.03 -6.60
CA GLU A 65 -9.89 -9.10 -7.74
C GLU A 65 -10.96 -8.01 -7.53
N HIS A 66 -10.61 -6.76 -7.85
CA HIS A 66 -11.54 -5.66 -7.71
C HIS A 66 -12.71 -5.76 -8.69
N ARG A 67 -13.92 -5.96 -8.16
CA ARG A 67 -15.13 -6.28 -8.94
C ARG A 67 -15.49 -5.29 -10.05
N TRP A 68 -15.30 -3.99 -9.82
CA TRP A 68 -15.77 -2.93 -10.73
C TRP A 68 -14.75 -2.48 -11.77
N VAL A 69 -13.47 -2.75 -11.51
CA VAL A 69 -12.36 -2.44 -12.43
C VAL A 69 -11.47 -3.67 -12.52
N PRO A 70 -12.00 -4.80 -13.03
CA PRO A 70 -11.23 -6.03 -13.21
C PRO A 70 -10.09 -5.80 -14.21
N ASN A 71 -9.10 -6.69 -14.21
CA ASN A 71 -7.88 -6.55 -15.01
C ASN A 71 -7.11 -5.24 -14.77
N SER A 72 -7.32 -4.60 -13.63
CA SER A 72 -6.52 -3.46 -13.19
C SER A 72 -5.44 -3.89 -12.21
N GLY A 73 -4.79 -2.92 -11.56
CA GLY A 73 -3.92 -3.17 -10.42
C GLY A 73 -4.67 -3.17 -9.07
N TRP A 74 -5.98 -2.95 -9.08
CA TRP A 74 -6.78 -2.86 -7.87
C TRP A 74 -7.16 -4.22 -7.33
N ILE A 75 -7.00 -4.38 -6.02
CA ILE A 75 -7.56 -5.50 -5.26
C ILE A 75 -8.68 -5.01 -4.35
N THR A 76 -9.52 -5.93 -3.91
CA THR A 76 -10.51 -5.74 -2.86
C THR A 76 -10.26 -6.73 -1.72
N PHE A 77 -10.44 -6.28 -0.48
CA PHE A 77 -10.44 -7.13 0.71
C PHE A 77 -11.60 -6.77 1.63
N HIS A 78 -12.21 -7.78 2.27
CA HIS A 78 -13.38 -7.61 3.13
C HIS A 78 -13.01 -7.87 4.59
N ILE A 79 -13.19 -6.86 5.45
CA ILE A 79 -13.10 -7.01 6.91
C ILE A 79 -14.46 -7.50 7.41
N ARG A 80 -14.55 -8.78 7.74
CA ARG A 80 -15.78 -9.40 8.27
C ARG A 80 -15.67 -9.65 9.77
N ARG A 81 -14.45 -9.84 10.27
CA ARG A 81 -14.13 -10.13 11.68
C ARG A 81 -12.85 -9.42 12.10
N GLU A 82 -12.57 -9.43 13.40
CA GLU A 82 -11.39 -8.79 13.97
C GLU A 82 -10.07 -9.39 13.46
N GLU A 83 -10.05 -10.68 13.11
CA GLU A 83 -8.84 -11.29 12.52
C GLU A 83 -8.50 -10.70 11.15
N ASP A 84 -9.52 -10.30 10.38
CA ASP A 84 -9.37 -9.74 9.05
C ASP A 84 -8.74 -8.33 9.10
N LEU A 85 -8.91 -7.61 10.22
CA LEU A 85 -8.31 -6.28 10.41
C LEU A 85 -6.79 -6.33 10.29
N LYS A 86 -6.15 -7.36 10.86
CA LYS A 86 -4.70 -7.55 10.79
C LYS A 86 -4.23 -7.76 9.35
N HIS A 87 -5.00 -8.53 8.59
CA HIS A 87 -4.70 -8.78 7.18
C HIS A 87 -4.90 -7.54 6.32
N ALA A 88 -5.95 -6.75 6.58
CA ALA A 88 -6.16 -5.47 5.89
C ALA A 88 -5.03 -4.47 6.19
N LEU A 89 -4.58 -4.39 7.45
CA LEU A 89 -3.41 -3.59 7.83
C LEU A 89 -2.15 -4.06 7.10
N TRP A 90 -1.95 -5.38 7.00
CA TRP A 90 -0.84 -5.97 6.27
C TRP A 90 -0.85 -5.56 4.79
N LEU A 91 -1.98 -5.70 4.10
CA LEU A 91 -2.13 -5.29 2.70
C LEU A 91 -1.87 -3.78 2.51
N MET A 92 -2.42 -2.95 3.39
CA MET A 92 -2.18 -1.50 3.37
C MET A 92 -0.71 -1.17 3.60
N ARG A 93 -0.01 -1.94 4.44
CA ARG A 93 1.41 -1.74 4.74
C ARG A 93 2.28 -2.09 3.54
N VAL A 94 1.98 -3.19 2.84
CA VAL A 94 2.64 -3.53 1.57
C VAL A 94 2.46 -2.41 0.55
N SER A 95 1.26 -1.83 0.47
CA SER A 95 1.00 -0.69 -0.42
C SER A 95 1.80 0.55 -0.03
N TYR A 96 1.82 0.88 1.28
CA TYR A 96 2.57 1.99 1.86
C TYR A 96 4.08 1.91 1.58
N LEU A 97 4.67 0.72 1.72
CA LEU A 97 6.12 0.52 1.55
C LEU A 97 6.62 0.93 0.17
N ARG A 98 5.82 0.79 -0.88
CA ARG A 98 6.19 1.24 -2.24
C ARG A 98 6.54 2.72 -2.32
N TYR A 99 5.98 3.53 -1.42
CA TYR A 99 6.22 4.96 -1.33
C TYR A 99 7.25 5.27 -0.25
N ALA A 100 7.15 4.63 0.91
CA ALA A 100 8.09 4.82 2.00
C ALA A 100 9.54 4.46 1.59
N LEU A 101 9.74 3.38 0.81
CA LEU A 101 11.05 2.98 0.29
C LEU A 101 11.67 4.02 -0.66
N LYS A 102 10.86 4.86 -1.30
CA LYS A 102 11.37 5.95 -2.14
C LYS A 102 11.80 7.17 -1.33
N ALA A 103 11.18 7.35 -0.16
CA ALA A 103 11.37 8.50 0.71
C ALA A 103 12.38 8.25 1.84
N ALA A 104 12.65 6.99 2.17
CA ALA A 104 13.54 6.61 3.26
C ALA A 104 15.00 6.99 3.00
N SER A 105 15.71 7.38 4.07
CA SER A 105 17.15 7.64 4.04
C SER A 105 17.97 6.35 3.87
N ASP A 106 17.54 5.26 4.50
CA ASP A 106 18.05 3.90 4.29
C ASP A 106 16.91 2.95 3.88
N PRO A 107 16.56 2.91 2.59
CA PRO A 107 15.46 2.09 2.10
C PRO A 107 15.75 0.59 2.18
N HIS A 108 17.03 0.17 2.18
CA HIS A 108 17.38 -1.23 2.33
C HIS A 108 17.18 -1.71 3.76
N ALA A 109 17.53 -0.90 4.76
CA ALA A 109 17.24 -1.22 6.16
C ALA A 109 15.74 -1.28 6.43
N LEU A 110 14.99 -0.29 5.94
CA LEU A 110 13.53 -0.27 6.06
C LEU A 110 12.91 -1.54 5.45
N LEU A 111 13.30 -1.90 4.23
CA LEU A 111 12.75 -3.11 3.60
C LEU A 111 13.09 -4.37 4.36
N ARG A 112 14.31 -4.52 4.90
CA ARG A 112 14.69 -5.69 5.69
C ARG A 112 13.80 -5.82 6.94
N GLN A 113 13.69 -4.75 7.72
CA GLN A 113 12.88 -4.73 8.94
C GLN A 113 11.40 -5.06 8.64
N GLU A 114 10.81 -4.36 7.67
CA GLU A 114 9.39 -4.55 7.34
C GLU A 114 9.13 -5.92 6.73
N SER A 115 10.10 -6.49 5.99
CA SER A 115 9.97 -7.86 5.49
C SER A 115 9.89 -8.90 6.61
N GLU A 116 10.63 -8.70 7.70
CA GLU A 116 10.63 -9.59 8.86
C GLU A 116 9.34 -9.42 9.68
N GLU A 117 8.96 -8.17 9.98
CA GLU A 117 7.75 -7.86 10.74
C GLU A 117 6.48 -8.33 10.04
N LEU A 118 6.38 -8.10 8.72
CA LEU A 118 5.24 -8.50 7.90
C LEU A 118 5.33 -9.95 7.42
N ARG A 119 6.46 -10.63 7.65
CA ARG A 119 6.73 -11.99 7.15
C ARG A 119 6.47 -12.11 5.66
N LEU A 120 7.00 -11.17 4.88
CA LEU A 120 6.79 -11.14 3.43
C LEU A 120 7.38 -12.38 2.78
N SER A 121 6.69 -12.92 1.76
CA SER A 121 7.26 -13.96 0.92
C SER A 121 8.50 -13.43 0.19
N PRO A 122 9.49 -14.28 -0.13
CA PRO A 122 10.67 -13.87 -0.89
C PRO A 122 10.32 -13.16 -2.21
N GLN A 123 9.24 -13.61 -2.87
CA GLN A 123 8.74 -13.04 -4.11
C GLN A 123 8.21 -11.63 -3.89
N LEU A 124 7.38 -11.41 -2.88
CA LEU A 124 6.82 -10.10 -2.59
C LEU A 124 7.92 -9.12 -2.15
N LYS A 125 8.87 -9.58 -1.33
CA LYS A 125 10.06 -8.79 -0.96
C LYS A 125 10.84 -8.36 -2.20
N SER A 126 11.15 -9.28 -3.11
CA SER A 126 11.88 -8.98 -4.34
C SER A 126 11.13 -7.97 -5.23
N LEU A 127 9.79 -8.05 -5.30
CA LEU A 127 9.01 -7.03 -5.99
C LEU A 127 9.12 -5.66 -5.33
N LEU A 128 9.15 -5.59 -4.00
CA LEU A 128 9.29 -4.34 -3.26
C LEU A 128 10.68 -3.71 -3.40
N GLU A 129 11.74 -4.50 -3.58
CA GLU A 129 13.10 -4.01 -3.85
C GLU A 129 13.14 -3.10 -5.09
N ASN A 130 12.27 -3.31 -6.08
CA ASN A 130 12.17 -2.46 -7.27
C ASN A 130 11.74 -1.02 -7.00
N PHE A 131 11.20 -0.72 -5.81
CA PHE A 131 10.85 0.64 -5.41
C PHE A 131 11.99 1.38 -4.74
N ILE A 132 13.12 0.73 -4.46
CA ILE A 132 14.31 1.38 -3.93
C ILE A 132 14.96 2.23 -5.03
N PRO A 133 15.17 3.54 -4.81
CA PRO A 133 15.83 4.39 -5.79
C PRO A 133 17.25 3.90 -6.10
N SER A 134 17.53 3.59 -7.37
CA SER A 134 18.91 3.37 -7.81
C SER A 134 19.67 4.70 -7.84
N LYS A 135 20.94 4.70 -7.40
CA LYS A 135 21.85 5.86 -7.49
C LYS A 135 21.93 6.45 -8.91
N ALA A 136 21.66 5.66 -9.95
CA ALA A 136 21.73 6.08 -11.35
C ALA A 136 20.59 7.03 -11.81
N LYS A 137 19.55 7.27 -11.01
CA LYS A 137 18.39 8.12 -11.39
C LYS A 137 18.39 9.53 -10.77
N GLN A 138 19.43 9.90 -10.02
CA GLN A 138 19.60 11.26 -9.50
C GLN A 138 20.63 12.02 -10.36
N ILE A 139 20.27 12.35 -11.61
CA ILE A 139 20.97 13.41 -12.34
C ILE A 139 20.21 14.70 -12.04
N PRO A 140 20.80 15.68 -11.34
CA PRO A 140 20.22 17.01 -11.24
C PRO A 140 20.01 17.55 -12.66
N ARG A 141 18.78 17.96 -12.99
CA ARG A 141 18.56 18.70 -14.23
C ARG A 141 19.32 20.02 -14.10
N GLU A 142 20.38 20.18 -14.88
CA GLU A 142 21.03 21.50 -15.02
C GLU A 142 19.99 22.51 -15.50
N PRO A 143 19.99 23.74 -14.96
CA PRO A 143 19.15 24.81 -15.49
C PRO A 143 19.57 25.11 -16.92
N LEU A 144 18.60 25.21 -17.82
CA LEU A 144 18.82 25.72 -19.17
C LEU A 144 19.42 27.14 -19.09
N PRO A 145 20.47 27.46 -19.88
CA PRO A 145 20.98 28.82 -19.94
C PRO A 145 19.92 29.76 -20.55
N ALA A 146 19.94 31.00 -20.06
CA ALA A 146 18.98 32.08 -20.33
C ALA A 146 18.90 32.49 -21.80
#